data_AF-A0A392P7A4-F1
#
_entry.id   AF-A0A392P7A4-F1
#
_cell.length_a   1.000
_cell.length_b   1.000
_cell.length_c   1.000
_cell.angle_alpha   90.00
_cell.angle_beta   90.00
_cell.angle_gamma   90.00
#
_symmetry.space_group_name_H-M   'P 1'
#
loop_
_entity.id
_entity.type
_entity.pdbx_description
1 polymer ?
#
loop_
_entity_poly.entity_id
_entity_poly.type
_entity_poly.pdbx_seq_one_letter_code
_entity_poly.pdbx_strand_id
1 'polypeptide(L)'
;MGFTSASELHAQRESIIQITTGSRELDKILEGGIETGSITELYGEFRSGKTQLCHTLCVTCQVCCLLFVVLPVVVLVLSSKW
;
A
#
# COMPACT_ATOMS: atom_id res chain seq x y z
N MET A 1 18.73 -5.10 -18.93
CA MET A 1 17.97 -6.32 -19.29
C MET A 1 16.77 -6.37 -18.37
N GLY A 2 15.55 -6.17 -18.91
CA GLY A 2 14.32 -6.01 -18.12
C GLY A 2 13.31 -7.15 -18.33
N PHE A 3 13.81 -8.35 -18.65
CA PHE A 3 12.98 -9.53 -18.84
C PHE A 3 13.31 -10.53 -17.73
N THR A 4 12.28 -10.91 -16.98
CA THR A 4 12.35 -11.82 -15.85
C THR A 4 11.54 -13.07 -16.20
N SER A 5 12.02 -14.26 -15.83
CA SER A 5 11.30 -15.50 -16.11
C SER A 5 9.97 -15.56 -15.33
N ALA A 6 8.95 -16.23 -15.86
CA ALA A 6 7.67 -16.41 -15.18
C ALA A 6 7.82 -17.07 -13.80
N SER A 7 8.81 -17.95 -13.65
CA SER A 7 9.16 -18.60 -12.38
C SER A 7 9.73 -17.64 -11.35
N GLU A 8 10.54 -16.66 -11.78
CA GLU A 8 11.14 -15.65 -10.91
C GLU A 8 10.10 -14.61 -10.45
N LEU A 9 9.16 -14.24 -11.32
CA LEU A 9 8.02 -13.40 -10.95
C LEU A 9 7.11 -14.07 -9.92
N HIS A 10 6.89 -15.39 -10.03
CA HIS A 10 6.10 -16.13 -9.06
C HIS A 10 6.79 -16.20 -7.69
N ALA A 11 8.11 -16.49 -7.68
CA ALA A 11 8.91 -16.48 -6.46
C ALA A 11 8.96 -15.08 -5.80
N GLN A 12 9.00 -14.00 -6.58
CA GLN A 12 8.90 -12.64 -6.03
C GLN A 12 7.55 -12.38 -5.35
N ARG A 13 6.45 -12.87 -5.93
CA ARG A 13 5.11 -12.72 -5.35
C ARG A 13 4.94 -13.41 -4.00
N GLU A 14 5.62 -14.53 -3.76
CA GLU A 14 5.61 -15.22 -2.45
C GLU A 14 6.27 -14.39 -1.34
N SER A 15 7.14 -13.44 -1.70
CA SER A 15 7.80 -12.54 -0.74
C SER A 15 7.08 -11.20 -0.53
N ILE A 16 5.89 -11.02 -1.12
CA ILE A 16 5.11 -9.80 -0.94
C ILE A 16 4.58 -9.76 0.50
N ILE A 17 4.91 -8.68 1.20
CA ILE A 17 4.41 -8.41 2.54
C ILE A 17 3.13 -7.58 2.39
N GLN A 18 2.10 -7.92 3.16
CA GLN A 18 0.86 -7.15 3.23
C GLN A 18 0.86 -6.32 4.51
N ILE A 19 0.60 -5.02 4.38
CA ILE A 19 0.53 -4.07 5.50
C ILE A 19 -0.93 -3.88 5.87
N THR A 20 -1.29 -4.17 7.13
CA THR A 20 -2.63 -3.90 7.65
C THR A 20 -2.92 -2.40 7.66
N THR A 21 -4.13 -2.03 7.27
CA THR A 21 -4.64 -0.66 7.35
C THR A 21 -5.09 -0.27 8.76
N GLY A 22 -5.12 -1.23 9.69
CA GLY A 22 -5.65 -1.07 11.04
C GLY A 22 -7.17 -1.31 11.16
N SER A 23 -7.87 -1.54 10.05
CA SER A 23 -9.29 -1.92 10.02
C SER A 23 -9.46 -3.29 9.37
N ARG A 24 -10.16 -4.20 10.05
CA ARG A 24 -10.40 -5.57 9.57
C ARG A 24 -11.30 -5.59 8.34
N GLU A 25 -12.28 -4.69 8.27
CA GLU A 25 -13.21 -4.57 7.16
C GLU A 25 -12.48 -4.08 5.90
N LEU A 26 -11.59 -3.10 6.06
CA LEU A 26 -10.81 -2.56 4.95
C LEU A 26 -9.75 -3.56 4.47
N ASP A 27 -9.06 -4.22 5.40
CA ASP A 27 -8.11 -5.29 5.05
C ASP A 27 -8.81 -6.45 4.34
N LYS A 28 -10.07 -6.75 4.68
CA LYS A 28 -10.86 -7.77 3.97
C LYS A 28 -11.21 -7.36 2.54
N ILE A 29 -11.52 -6.08 2.30
CA ILE A 29 -11.77 -5.55 0.96
C ILE A 29 -10.48 -5.57 0.12
N LEU A 30 -9.33 -5.33 0.77
CA LEU A 30 -8.00 -5.36 0.16
C LEU A 30 -7.36 -6.76 0.21
N GLU A 31 -8.13 -7.82 0.51
CA GLU A 31 -7.66 -9.22 0.52
C GLU A 31 -6.39 -9.48 1.37
N GLY A 32 -6.28 -8.78 2.51
CA GLY A 32 -5.17 -8.93 3.46
C GLY A 32 -4.46 -7.62 3.80
N GLY A 33 -4.67 -6.56 3.03
CA GLY A 33 -4.16 -5.21 3.31
C GLY A 33 -3.47 -4.58 2.12
N ILE A 34 -2.61 -3.59 2.37
CA ILE A 34 -1.85 -2.90 1.32
C ILE A 34 -0.62 -3.74 0.95
N GLU A 35 -0.55 -4.19 -0.30
CA GLU A 35 0.58 -4.98 -0.82
C GLU A 35 1.84 -4.12 -1.01
N THR A 36 2.98 -4.57 -0.48
CA THR A 36 4.28 -3.95 -0.76
C THR A 36 4.75 -4.24 -2.18
N GLY A 37 5.35 -3.25 -2.86
CA GLY A 37 5.86 -3.42 -4.24
C GLY A 37 4.85 -3.07 -5.34
N SER A 38 3.60 -2.78 -4.95
CA SER A 38 2.54 -2.27 -5.82
C SER A 38 2.13 -0.86 -5.39
N ILE A 39 1.55 -0.07 -6.31
CA ILE A 39 1.01 1.26 -6.00
C ILE A 39 -0.50 1.12 -5.77
N THR A 40 -0.97 1.47 -4.57
CA THR A 40 -2.41 1.50 -4.25
C THR A 40 -2.92 2.94 -4.25
N GLU A 41 -3.84 3.24 -5.18
CA GLU A 41 -4.48 4.56 -5.28
C GLU A 41 -5.80 4.61 -4.49
N LEU A 42 -5.97 5.65 -3.68
CA LEU A 42 -7.19 5.90 -2.92
C LEU A 42 -7.96 7.07 -3.54
N TYR A 43 -9.11 6.77 -4.17
CA TYR A 43 -9.95 7.77 -4.81
C TYR A 43 -11.20 8.13 -3.98
N GLY A 44 -11.67 9.38 -4.07
CA GLY A 44 -12.99 9.79 -3.54
C GLY A 44 -13.12 11.29 -3.25
N GLU A 45 -14.24 11.72 -2.68
CA GLU A 45 -14.50 13.12 -2.34
C GLU A 45 -13.64 13.68 -1.20
N PHE A 46 -13.66 15.01 -1.00
CA PHE A 46 -13.00 15.60 0.16
C PHE A 46 -13.68 15.10 1.43
N ARG A 47 -12.93 14.96 2.53
CA ARG A 47 -13.42 14.43 3.82
C ARG A 47 -13.84 12.94 3.81
N SER A 48 -13.55 12.18 2.75
CA SER A 48 -13.82 10.71 2.72
C SER A 48 -12.80 9.85 3.50
N GLY A 49 -11.93 10.44 4.32
CA GLY A 49 -10.98 9.71 5.16
C GLY A 49 -9.62 9.32 4.54
N LYS A 50 -9.35 9.66 3.26
CA LYS A 50 -8.08 9.33 2.58
C LYS A 50 -6.82 9.76 3.34
N THR A 51 -6.78 11.04 3.75
CA THR A 51 -5.64 11.60 4.49
C THR A 51 -5.45 10.90 5.85
N GLN A 52 -6.55 10.58 6.54
CA GLN A 52 -6.50 9.87 7.81
C GLN A 52 -5.93 8.45 7.66
N LEU A 53 -6.31 7.78 6.57
CA LEU A 53 -5.80 6.47 6.22
C LEU A 53 -4.31 6.52 5.89
N CYS A 54 -3.84 7.53 5.15
CA CYS A 54 -2.40 7.77 4.95
C CYS A 54 -1.64 7.96 6.28
N HIS A 55 -2.16 8.74 7.22
CA HIS A 55 -1.53 8.91 8.53
C HIS A 55 -1.45 7.61 9.32
N THR A 56 -2.54 6.82 9.28
CA THR A 56 -2.59 5.52 9.96
C THR A 56 -1.57 4.55 9.35
N LEU A 57 -1.52 4.46 8.02
CA LEU A 57 -0.52 3.64 7.31
C LEU A 57 0.91 4.07 7.63
N CYS A 58 1.19 5.38 7.70
CA CYS A 58 2.52 5.89 8.04
C CYS A 58 3.00 5.37 9.41
N VAL A 59 2.12 5.34 10.41
CA VAL A 59 2.43 4.80 11.74
C VAL A 59 2.54 3.27 11.71
N THR A 60 1.58 2.57 11.09
CA THR A 60 1.58 1.10 11.06
C THR A 60 2.82 0.53 10.36
N CYS A 61 3.32 1.20 9.31
CA CYS A 61 4.55 0.79 8.61
C CYS A 61 5.81 0.93 9.49
N GLN A 62 5.85 1.92 10.38
CA GLN A 62 6.97 2.10 11.32
C GLN A 62 7.04 0.95 12.32
N VAL A 63 5.88 0.50 12.82
CA VAL A 63 5.79 -0.64 13.75
C VAL A 63 6.24 -1.95 13.06
N CYS A 64 6.05 -2.05 11.74
CA CYS A 64 6.46 -3.22 10.94
C CYS A 64 7.93 -3.17 10.46
N CYS A 65 8.72 -2.16 10.85
CA CYS A 65 10.13 -2.03 10.49
C CYS A 65 10.40 -1.95 8.96
N LEU A 66 9.43 -1.47 8.17
CA LEU A 66 9.46 -1.36 6.70
C LEU A 66 9.32 0.12 6.26
N LEU A 67 10.35 0.93 6.51
CA LEU A 67 10.33 2.37 6.22
C LEU A 67 10.42 2.70 4.70
N PHE A 68 10.88 1.77 3.87
CA PHE A 68 11.20 2.04 2.46
C PHE A 68 10.01 2.02 1.49
N VAL A 69 8.84 1.53 1.88
CA VAL A 69 7.73 1.26 0.94
C VAL A 69 6.65 2.37 0.91
N VAL A 70 6.63 3.26 1.90
CA VAL A 70 5.48 4.19 2.10
C VAL A 70 5.64 5.53 1.40
N LEU A 71 6.87 5.95 1.07
CA LEU A 71 7.11 7.20 0.34
C LEU A 71 6.27 7.33 -0.95
N PRO A 72 6.15 6.30 -1.81
CA PRO A 72 5.36 6.41 -3.03
C PRO A 72 3.84 6.45 -2.79
N VAL A 73 3.32 5.78 -1.76
CA VAL A 73 1.86 5.71 -1.49
C VAL A 73 1.31 7.05 -1.00
N VAL A 74 2.07 7.77 -0.17
CA VAL A 74 1.66 9.09 0.35
C VAL A 74 1.63 10.15 -0.76
N VAL A 75 2.52 10.05 -1.75
CA VAL A 75 2.63 11.01 -2.86
C VAL A 75 1.40 10.96 -3.77
N LEU A 76 0.80 9.79 -3.98
CA LEU A 76 -0.30 9.65 -4.95
C LEU A 76 -1.63 10.23 -4.44
N VAL A 77 -1.90 10.18 -3.13
CA VAL A 77 -3.13 10.75 -2.55
C VAL A 77 -3.24 12.26 -2.76
N LEU A 78 -2.10 12.94 -3.00
CA LEU A 78 -2.05 14.38 -3.28
C LEU A 78 -2.29 14.73 -4.76
N SER A 79 -2.16 13.79 -5.70
CA SER A 79 -2.26 14.09 -7.14
C SER A 79 -3.69 14.14 -7.70
N SER A 80 -4.71 13.63 -7.00
CA SER A 80 -6.08 13.61 -7.56
C SER A 80 -6.93 14.84 -7.21
N LYS A 81 -6.36 15.89 -6.57
CA LYS A 81 -7.07 17.15 -6.22
C LYS A 81 -6.24 18.43 -6.41
N TRP A 82 -5.34 18.46 -7.39
CA TRP A 82 -4.85 19.69 -8.01
C TRP A 82 -4.92 19.56 -9.53
#